data_AF-A0A0Q8VBU8-F1
#
_entry.id   AF-A0A0Q8VBU8-F1
#
_cell.length_a   1.000
_cell.length_b   1.000
_cell.length_c   1.000
_cell.angle_alpha   90.00
_cell.angle_beta   90.00
_cell.angle_gamma   90.00
#
_symmetry.space_group_name_H-M   'P 1'
#
loop_
_entity.id
_entity.type
_entity.pdbx_description
1 polymer ?
#
loop_
_entity_poly.entity_id
_entity_poly.type
_entity_poly.pdbx_seq_one_letter_code
_entity_poly.pdbx_strand_id
1 'polypeptide(L)'
;MSMSALRVTVWNEGVHEATQPDIAAIYPAGIHGAIAEGLSEVLGSDVAVRTATLADDEHGLTEEVLDDTDVLLWWGHIAHDQVADEVVERVRQHVLGGMGLIVLHSGHFSKIFIRMLGTTCSLAWRNPEGGERELVWNVNPTHPIAEGVEQPIVIEAQEMYGEFFDIPTPDDLVFISSFTGGEVFRSGVTFTRGRGKIFYFSPGDQEYPVYFHPQVRRVLANGVRWAAPVAGARTAPEVSNPDAGVWPR
;
A
#
# COMPACT_ATOMS: atom_id res chain seq x y z
N MET A 1 23.14 14.81 -9.21
CA MET A 1 23.20 14.47 -7.78
C MET A 1 22.66 13.06 -7.67
N SER A 2 23.43 12.11 -7.14
CA SER A 2 22.87 10.78 -6.83
C SER A 2 21.74 11.02 -5.83
N MET A 3 20.49 10.75 -6.21
CA MET A 3 19.44 10.69 -5.20
C MET A 3 19.84 9.56 -4.24
N SER A 4 19.78 9.81 -2.93
CA SER A 4 19.89 8.74 -1.95
C SER A 4 18.78 7.72 -2.21
N ALA A 5 19.07 6.44 -1.96
CA ALA A 5 18.08 5.38 -2.11
C ALA A 5 16.82 5.70 -1.30
N LEU A 6 15.65 5.45 -1.88
CA LEU A 6 14.34 5.58 -1.23
C LEU A 6 14.26 4.56 -0.09
N ARG A 7 14.00 5.04 1.13
CA ARG A 7 13.91 4.20 2.32
C ARG A 7 12.48 3.67 2.43
N VAL A 8 12.33 2.37 2.26
CA VAL A 8 11.01 1.71 2.21
C VAL A 8 10.88 0.79 3.40
N THR A 9 9.76 0.89 4.11
CA THR A 9 9.39 -0.08 5.15
C THR A 9 8.21 -0.89 4.64
N VAL A 10 8.37 -2.21 4.56
CA VAL A 10 7.28 -3.14 4.23
C VAL A 10 6.75 -3.73 5.52
N TRP A 11 5.60 -3.25 5.96
CA TRP A 11 4.90 -3.75 7.14
C TRP A 11 3.93 -4.86 6.75
N ASN A 12 4.02 -5.99 7.44
CA ASN A 12 3.15 -7.14 7.24
C ASN A 12 2.65 -7.64 8.59
N GLU A 13 1.37 -7.95 8.69
CA GLU A 13 0.79 -8.51 9.91
C GLU A 13 1.54 -9.77 10.39
N GLY A 14 1.96 -10.65 9.47
CA GLY A 14 2.84 -11.79 9.77
C GLY A 14 2.17 -12.93 10.55
N VAL A 15 0.85 -12.88 10.73
CA VAL A 15 0.11 -13.89 11.51
C VAL A 15 -0.21 -15.11 10.66
N HIS A 16 -0.61 -14.94 9.39
CA HIS A 16 -0.96 -16.05 8.51
C HIS A 16 0.22 -16.99 8.28
N GLU A 17 1.37 -16.46 7.89
CA GLU A 17 2.56 -17.25 7.56
C GLU A 17 3.18 -17.88 8.82
N ALA A 18 2.96 -17.30 10.00
CA ALA A 18 3.43 -17.86 11.28
C ALA A 18 2.53 -19.00 11.80
N THR A 19 1.26 -19.04 11.40
CA THR A 19 0.27 -19.97 11.98
C THR A 19 -0.28 -21.00 11.00
N GLN A 20 -0.09 -20.79 9.69
CA GLN A 20 -0.66 -21.63 8.63
C GLN A 20 0.45 -22.17 7.72
N PRO A 21 0.80 -23.48 7.84
CA PRO A 21 1.90 -24.07 7.08
C PRO A 21 1.78 -23.95 5.57
N ASP A 22 0.56 -24.02 5.02
CA ASP A 22 0.33 -23.92 3.58
C ASP A 22 0.65 -22.52 3.05
N ILE A 23 0.33 -21.48 3.81
CA ILE A 23 0.70 -20.09 3.48
C ILE A 23 2.22 -19.91 3.64
N ALA A 24 2.82 -20.44 4.70
CA ALA A 24 4.27 -20.39 4.91
C ALA A 24 5.05 -21.09 3.78
N ALA A 25 4.47 -22.12 3.16
CA ALA A 25 5.06 -22.79 2.00
C ALA A 25 5.09 -21.89 0.75
N ILE A 26 4.11 -21.00 0.59
CA ILE A 26 4.08 -19.99 -0.48
C ILE A 26 5.03 -18.84 -0.14
N TYR A 27 4.98 -18.37 1.11
CA TYR A 27 5.70 -17.21 1.61
C TYR A 27 6.66 -17.59 2.76
N PRO A 28 7.79 -18.26 2.48
CA PRO A 28 8.69 -18.78 3.52
C PRO A 28 9.42 -17.69 4.32
N ALA A 29 9.55 -16.49 3.76
CA ALA A 29 10.06 -15.30 4.43
C ALA A 29 8.94 -14.28 4.75
N GLY A 30 7.69 -14.75 4.79
CA GLY A 30 6.51 -13.90 4.88
C GLY A 30 6.21 -13.11 3.60
N ILE A 31 5.00 -12.56 3.53
CA ILE A 31 4.52 -11.69 2.46
C ILE A 31 5.41 -10.45 2.32
N HIS A 32 5.82 -9.87 3.45
CA HIS A 32 6.81 -8.77 3.50
C HIS A 32 8.13 -9.14 2.82
N GLY A 33 8.62 -10.37 2.99
CA GLY A 33 9.82 -10.85 2.33
C GLY A 33 9.66 -10.90 0.81
N ALA A 34 8.55 -11.45 0.31
CA ALA A 34 8.28 -11.51 -1.12
C ALA A 34 8.12 -10.12 -1.77
N ILE A 35 7.48 -9.18 -1.07
CA ILE A 35 7.36 -7.79 -1.51
C ILE A 35 8.72 -7.10 -1.49
N ALA A 36 9.50 -7.23 -0.41
CA ALA A 36 10.82 -6.62 -0.29
C ALA A 36 11.78 -7.10 -1.38
N GLU A 37 11.80 -8.41 -1.65
CA GLU A 37 12.56 -9.01 -2.74
C GLU A 37 12.13 -8.42 -4.09
N GLY A 38 10.82 -8.36 -4.37
CA GLY A 38 10.30 -7.82 -5.63
C GLY A 38 10.64 -6.34 -5.83
N LEU A 39 10.62 -5.53 -4.77
CA LEU A 39 11.05 -4.14 -4.82
C LEU A 39 12.56 -4.03 -5.11
N SER A 40 13.39 -4.79 -4.40
CA SER A 40 14.84 -4.80 -4.63
C SER A 40 15.22 -5.31 -6.02
N GLU A 41 14.48 -6.28 -6.57
CA GLU A 41 14.70 -6.78 -7.94
C GLU A 41 14.41 -5.71 -8.99
N VAL A 42 13.27 -5.01 -8.87
CA VAL A 42 12.84 -4.04 -9.88
C VAL A 42 13.56 -2.69 -9.76
N LEU A 43 13.88 -2.26 -8.54
CA LEU A 43 14.43 -0.93 -8.26
C LEU A 43 15.95 -0.95 -7.99
N GLY A 44 16.53 -2.11 -7.67
CA GLY A 44 17.96 -2.25 -7.41
C GLY A 44 18.44 -1.31 -6.30
N SER A 45 19.51 -0.56 -6.58
CA SER A 45 20.11 0.40 -5.63
C SER A 45 19.29 1.67 -5.41
N ASP A 46 18.18 1.87 -6.13
CA ASP A 46 17.31 3.03 -5.94
C ASP A 46 16.49 2.93 -4.64
N VAL A 47 16.47 1.77 -3.97
CA VAL A 47 15.75 1.55 -2.72
C VAL A 47 16.60 0.88 -1.64
N ALA A 48 16.33 1.25 -0.40
CA ALA A 48 16.77 0.53 0.79
C ALA A 48 15.50 0.02 1.51
N VAL A 49 15.29 -1.29 1.50
CA VAL A 49 14.07 -1.90 2.03
C VAL A 49 14.32 -2.49 3.42
N ARG A 50 13.45 -2.18 4.36
CA ARG A 50 13.34 -2.87 5.65
C ARG A 50 11.94 -3.48 5.78
N THR A 51 11.81 -4.43 6.71
CA THR A 51 10.53 -5.08 7.01
C THR A 51 10.20 -4.90 8.48
N ALA A 52 8.91 -4.92 8.80
CA ALA A 52 8.39 -4.86 10.16
C ALA A 52 7.11 -5.71 10.24
N THR A 53 6.80 -6.22 11.43
CA THR A 53 5.62 -7.05 11.65
C THR A 53 4.84 -6.67 12.90
N LEU A 54 3.62 -7.19 13.03
CA LEU A 54 2.78 -6.97 14.21
C LEU A 54 3.46 -7.43 15.51
N ALA A 55 4.26 -8.50 15.45
CA ALA A 55 4.90 -9.13 16.60
C ALA A 55 6.15 -8.38 17.11
N ASP A 56 6.69 -7.46 16.32
CA ASP A 56 7.83 -6.63 16.73
C ASP A 56 7.40 -5.62 17.82
N ASP A 57 8.37 -5.13 18.61
CA ASP A 57 8.10 -4.07 19.59
C ASP A 57 7.58 -2.80 18.88
N GLU A 58 6.52 -2.21 19.42
CA GLU A 58 5.75 -1.15 18.76
C GLU A 58 5.35 -1.47 17.30
N HIS A 59 5.15 -2.76 17.00
CA HIS A 59 4.88 -3.29 15.66
C HIS A 59 5.99 -2.98 14.64
N GLY A 60 7.21 -2.72 15.12
CA GLY A 60 8.36 -2.31 14.31
C GLY A 60 8.25 -0.90 13.74
N LEU A 61 7.29 -0.10 14.20
CA LEU A 61 6.99 1.25 13.70
C LEU A 61 7.24 2.32 14.77
N THR A 62 8.44 2.28 15.36
CA THR A 62 8.91 3.32 16.28
C THR A 62 9.01 4.68 15.57
N GLU A 63 9.09 5.77 16.35
CA GLU A 63 9.31 7.11 15.81
C GLU A 63 10.57 7.18 14.92
N GLU A 64 11.67 6.57 15.38
CA GLU A 64 12.93 6.53 14.62
C GLU A 64 12.76 5.82 13.28
N VAL A 65 12.06 4.67 13.26
CA VAL A 65 11.81 3.93 12.03
C VAL A 65 10.96 4.74 11.06
N LEU A 66 9.90 5.39 11.53
CA LEU A 66 9.00 6.16 10.68
C LEU A 66 9.64 7.48 10.21
N ASP A 67 10.49 8.12 11.00
CA ASP A 67 11.30 9.27 10.56
C ASP A 67 12.28 8.87 9.43
N ASP A 68 12.84 7.66 9.54
CA ASP A 68 13.73 7.08 8.54
C ASP A 68 13.01 6.29 7.43
N THR A 69 11.69 6.43 7.27
CA THR A 69 10.90 5.76 6.23
C THR A 69 10.32 6.76 5.26
N ASP A 70 10.66 6.69 3.97
CA ASP A 70 10.07 7.55 2.93
C ASP A 70 8.71 7.04 2.48
N VAL A 71 8.57 5.72 2.32
CA VAL A 71 7.33 5.05 1.92
C VAL A 71 7.09 3.82 2.79
N LEU A 72 5.90 3.74 3.38
CA LEU A 72 5.42 2.59 4.13
C LEU A 72 4.47 1.75 3.26
N LEU A 73 4.76 0.47 3.06
CA LEU A 73 3.80 -0.50 2.53
C LEU A 73 3.12 -1.20 3.70
N TRP A 74 1.81 -1.47 3.58
CA TRP A 74 1.00 -2.06 4.63
C TRP A 74 0.16 -3.22 4.11
N TRP A 75 0.42 -4.42 4.60
CA TRP A 75 -0.44 -5.60 4.45
C TRP A 75 -0.89 -6.12 5.82
N GLY A 76 -2.17 -6.43 5.98
CA GLY A 76 -2.71 -7.09 7.18
C GLY A 76 -4.13 -7.56 6.94
N HIS A 77 -4.64 -8.44 7.80
CA HIS A 77 -5.92 -9.11 7.55
C HIS A 77 -6.68 -9.44 8.86
N ILE A 78 -6.20 -10.43 9.62
CA ILE A 78 -6.97 -11.06 10.70
C ILE A 78 -6.73 -10.45 12.08
N ALA A 79 -5.78 -9.52 12.20
CA ALA A 79 -5.36 -8.89 13.44
C ALA A 79 -5.27 -7.36 13.34
N HIS A 80 -6.09 -6.75 12.46
CA HIS A 80 -6.17 -5.28 12.35
C HIS A 80 -6.47 -4.57 13.68
N ASP A 81 -7.27 -5.19 14.54
CA ASP A 81 -7.65 -4.67 15.84
C ASP A 81 -6.48 -4.65 16.85
N GLN A 82 -5.49 -5.51 16.65
CA GLN A 82 -4.32 -5.66 17.53
C GLN A 82 -3.24 -4.60 17.32
N VAL A 83 -3.28 -3.85 16.22
CA VAL A 83 -2.38 -2.71 16.01
C VAL A 83 -2.75 -1.60 16.99
N ALA A 84 -1.83 -1.21 17.86
CA ALA A 84 -2.06 -0.21 18.90
C ALA A 84 -2.44 1.15 18.29
N ASP A 85 -3.45 1.82 18.87
CA ASP A 85 -3.98 3.09 18.36
C ASP A 85 -2.92 4.20 18.37
N GLU A 86 -1.96 4.16 19.30
CA GLU A 86 -0.83 5.10 19.36
C GLU A 86 0.11 4.95 18.17
N VAL A 87 0.37 3.72 17.72
CA VAL A 87 1.17 3.43 16.52
C VAL A 87 0.42 3.89 15.28
N VAL A 88 -0.89 3.65 15.21
CA VAL A 88 -1.75 4.15 14.12
C VAL A 88 -1.68 5.68 14.03
N GLU A 89 -1.80 6.37 15.16
CA GLU A 89 -1.74 7.84 15.20
C GLU A 89 -0.35 8.34 14.79
N ARG A 90 0.73 7.69 15.23
CA ARG A 90 2.09 8.02 14.80
C ARG A 90 2.24 7.91 13.28
N VAL A 91 1.86 6.77 12.70
CA VAL A 91 1.87 6.56 11.24
C VAL A 91 1.04 7.63 10.54
N ARG A 92 -0.15 7.95 11.06
CA ARG A 92 -1.02 9.01 10.52
C ARG A 92 -0.29 10.36 10.45
N GLN A 93 0.43 10.75 11.50
CA GLN A 93 1.19 12.01 11.53
C GLN A 93 2.30 12.03 10.49
N HIS A 94 3.08 10.95 10.35
CA HIS A 94 4.12 10.87 9.32
C HIS A 94 3.55 10.93 7.90
N VAL A 95 2.42 10.26 7.65
CA VAL A 95 1.73 10.34 6.34
C VAL A 95 1.27 11.77 6.08
N LEU A 96 0.58 12.42 7.03
CA LEU A 96 0.17 13.82 6.88
C LEU A 96 1.37 14.76 6.68
N GLY A 97 2.52 14.43 7.26
CA GLY A 97 3.78 15.16 7.09
C GLY A 97 4.49 14.96 5.77
N GLY A 98 4.16 13.91 5.00
CA GLY A 98 4.71 13.67 3.68
C GLY A 98 5.20 12.25 3.40
N MET A 99 5.18 11.34 4.38
CA MET A 99 5.48 9.94 4.15
C MET A 99 4.47 9.33 3.16
N GLY A 100 4.96 8.57 2.18
CA GLY A 100 4.11 7.78 1.30
C GLY A 100 3.49 6.59 2.05
N LEU A 101 2.26 6.23 1.70
CA LEU A 101 1.59 5.04 2.22
C LEU A 101 1.04 4.21 1.06
N ILE A 102 1.40 2.93 0.99
CA ILE A 102 0.85 1.99 0.03
C ILE A 102 0.11 0.92 0.81
N VAL A 103 -1.20 0.82 0.62
CA VAL A 103 -2.06 -0.15 1.30
C VAL A 103 -2.40 -1.28 0.35
N LEU A 104 -2.20 -2.50 0.80
CA LEU A 104 -2.27 -3.70 -0.03
C LEU A 104 -3.43 -4.58 0.39
N HIS A 105 -4.24 -4.98 -0.59
CA HIS A 105 -5.26 -6.03 -0.45
C HIS A 105 -6.17 -5.82 0.78
N SER A 106 -6.19 -6.77 1.72
CA SER A 106 -6.94 -6.79 2.98
C SER A 106 -6.59 -5.62 3.91
N GLY A 107 -5.45 -4.96 3.67
CA GLY A 107 -5.10 -3.68 4.28
C GLY A 107 -6.15 -2.58 4.11
N HIS A 108 -7.11 -2.73 3.18
CA HIS A 108 -8.29 -1.87 3.10
C HIS A 108 -9.05 -1.75 4.43
N PHE A 109 -8.99 -2.77 5.30
CA PHE A 109 -9.67 -2.76 6.58
C PHE A 109 -8.75 -2.45 7.77
N SER A 110 -7.51 -2.05 7.49
CA SER A 110 -6.56 -1.59 8.51
C SER A 110 -7.04 -0.30 9.19
N LYS A 111 -6.76 -0.17 10.49
CA LYS A 111 -7.04 1.05 11.27
C LYS A 111 -6.47 2.30 10.60
N ILE A 112 -5.25 2.23 10.06
CA ILE A 112 -4.60 3.37 9.42
C ILE A 112 -5.33 3.79 8.14
N PHE A 113 -5.72 2.88 7.26
CA PHE A 113 -6.41 3.23 6.02
C PHE A 113 -7.80 3.83 6.29
N ILE A 114 -8.57 3.21 7.19
CA ILE A 114 -9.86 3.73 7.66
C ILE A 114 -9.69 5.14 8.25
N ARG A 115 -8.68 5.36 9.12
CA ARG A 115 -8.40 6.68 9.70
C ARG A 115 -8.04 7.74 8.65
N MET A 116 -7.30 7.37 7.60
CA MET A 116 -6.93 8.31 6.53
C MET A 116 -8.12 8.66 5.63
N LEU A 117 -9.04 7.72 5.38
CA LEU A 117 -10.13 7.91 4.42
C LEU A 117 -11.44 8.37 5.03
N GLY A 118 -11.72 8.05 6.30
CA GLY A 118 -12.91 8.50 7.01
C GLY A 118 -14.21 7.78 6.63
N THR A 119 -14.12 6.63 5.96
CA THR A 119 -15.23 5.75 5.57
C THR A 119 -15.05 4.37 6.21
N THR A 120 -15.97 3.43 5.96
CA THR A 120 -15.82 2.07 6.53
C THR A 120 -14.78 1.23 5.78
N CYS A 121 -14.47 1.58 4.53
CA CYS A 121 -13.63 0.79 3.63
C CYS A 121 -14.14 -0.65 3.43
N SER A 122 -15.44 -0.88 3.64
CA SER A 122 -16.08 -2.18 3.44
C SER A 122 -16.27 -2.47 1.95
N LEU A 123 -16.32 -3.75 1.60
CA LEU A 123 -16.49 -4.24 0.23
C LEU A 123 -17.19 -5.60 0.24
N ALA A 124 -17.68 -6.03 -0.94
CA ALA A 124 -18.09 -7.42 -1.14
C ALA A 124 -16.86 -8.28 -1.41
N TRP A 125 -16.83 -9.52 -0.92
CA TRP A 125 -15.70 -10.43 -1.14
C TRP A 125 -16.16 -11.87 -1.37
N ARG A 126 -15.32 -12.67 -2.03
CA ARG A 126 -15.50 -14.11 -2.22
C ARG A 126 -14.16 -14.79 -2.53
N ASN A 127 -13.84 -15.85 -1.81
CA ASN A 127 -12.65 -16.67 -2.06
C ASN A 127 -13.06 -18.16 -2.25
N PRO A 128 -13.44 -18.61 -3.46
CA PRO A 128 -13.76 -20.02 -3.70
C PRO A 128 -12.49 -20.89 -3.70
N GLU A 129 -12.64 -22.20 -3.52
CA GLU A 129 -11.51 -23.13 -3.64
C GLU A 129 -10.82 -22.98 -5.01
N GLY A 130 -9.51 -22.71 -5.00
CA GLY A 130 -8.72 -22.46 -6.20
C GLY A 130 -8.77 -21.02 -6.72
N GLY A 131 -9.52 -20.13 -6.06
CA GLY A 131 -9.59 -18.70 -6.38
C GLY A 131 -10.38 -18.37 -7.64
N GLU A 132 -10.49 -17.07 -7.91
CA GLU A 132 -11.02 -16.57 -9.16
C GLU A 132 -9.94 -15.91 -10.01
N ARG A 133 -10.11 -16.02 -11.33
CA ARG A 133 -9.28 -15.27 -12.26
C ARG A 133 -9.64 -13.80 -12.20
N GLU A 134 -8.63 -12.97 -11.93
CA GLU A 134 -8.70 -11.51 -11.91
C GLU A 134 -8.00 -10.94 -13.16
N LEU A 135 -8.68 -10.02 -13.85
CA LEU A 135 -8.08 -9.20 -14.89
C LEU A 135 -7.96 -7.76 -14.38
N VAL A 136 -6.74 -7.29 -14.15
CA VAL A 136 -6.48 -5.92 -13.72
C VAL A 136 -6.23 -5.04 -14.94
N TRP A 137 -7.17 -4.14 -15.22
CA TRP A 137 -7.14 -3.23 -16.36
C TRP A 137 -6.59 -1.87 -15.94
N ASN A 138 -5.55 -1.41 -16.64
CA ASN A 138 -5.09 -0.03 -16.53
C ASN A 138 -6.07 0.92 -17.25
N VAL A 139 -6.64 1.85 -16.50
CA VAL A 139 -7.60 2.85 -16.99
C VAL A 139 -7.05 4.28 -16.95
N ASN A 140 -5.81 4.46 -16.47
CA ASN A 140 -5.07 5.71 -16.52
C ASN A 140 -3.64 5.46 -17.02
N PRO A 141 -3.45 5.24 -18.34
CA PRO A 141 -2.18 4.80 -18.90
C PRO A 141 -1.07 5.87 -18.84
N THR A 142 -1.41 7.12 -18.51
CA THR A 142 -0.45 8.21 -18.33
C THR A 142 0.06 8.32 -16.89
N HIS A 143 -0.53 7.59 -15.95
CA HIS A 143 -0.14 7.67 -14.54
C HIS A 143 1.21 6.98 -14.29
N PRO A 144 2.14 7.56 -13.50
CA PRO A 144 3.45 6.95 -13.24
C PRO A 144 3.39 5.52 -12.68
N ILE A 145 2.37 5.20 -11.87
CA ILE A 145 2.15 3.85 -11.33
C ILE A 145 1.99 2.81 -12.45
N ALA A 146 1.40 3.18 -13.58
CA ALA A 146 1.13 2.29 -14.70
C ALA A 146 2.29 2.17 -15.71
N GLU A 147 3.42 2.85 -15.48
CA GLU A 147 4.54 2.86 -16.40
C GLU A 147 5.14 1.45 -16.61
N GLY A 148 5.14 0.99 -17.85
CA GLY A 148 5.70 -0.32 -18.22
C GLY A 148 4.91 -1.53 -17.69
N VAL A 149 3.65 -1.33 -17.28
CA VAL A 149 2.75 -2.40 -16.84
C VAL A 149 1.95 -2.94 -18.04
N GLU A 150 1.98 -4.26 -18.23
CA GLU A 150 1.19 -4.94 -19.26
C GLU A 150 -0.31 -4.90 -18.95
N GLN A 151 -1.15 -4.91 -20.00
CA GLN A 151 -2.60 -4.79 -19.85
C GLN A 151 -3.38 -5.85 -20.65
N PRO A 152 -4.33 -6.57 -20.00
CA PRO A 152 -4.53 -6.59 -18.55
C PRO A 152 -3.39 -7.34 -17.83
N ILE A 153 -3.18 -7.06 -16.55
CA ILE A 153 -2.48 -8.02 -15.68
C ILE A 153 -3.43 -9.20 -15.48
N VAL A 154 -2.97 -10.40 -15.78
CA VAL A 154 -3.74 -11.63 -15.62
C VAL A 154 -3.26 -12.34 -14.36
N ILE A 155 -4.13 -12.46 -13.36
CA ILE A 155 -3.88 -13.25 -12.15
C ILE A 155 -4.84 -14.44 -12.19
N GLU A 156 -4.28 -15.64 -12.33
CA GLU A 156 -5.09 -16.85 -12.59
C GLU A 156 -5.96 -17.27 -11.39
N ALA A 157 -5.52 -16.97 -10.18
CA ALA A 157 -6.23 -17.28 -8.94
C ALA A 157 -6.00 -16.18 -7.89
N GLN A 158 -7.10 -15.65 -7.35
CA GLN A 158 -7.14 -14.57 -6.36
C GLN A 158 -8.49 -14.56 -5.62
N GLU A 159 -8.53 -13.97 -4.42
CA GLU A 159 -9.77 -13.55 -3.77
C GLU A 159 -10.49 -12.42 -4.54
N MET A 160 -11.78 -12.57 -4.80
CA MET A 160 -12.58 -11.50 -5.41
C MET A 160 -12.91 -10.44 -4.37
N TYR A 161 -12.61 -9.17 -4.70
CA TYR A 161 -13.26 -7.99 -4.11
C TYR A 161 -14.18 -7.32 -5.12
N GLY A 162 -15.30 -6.80 -4.64
CA GLY A 162 -16.37 -6.25 -5.48
C GLY A 162 -16.88 -4.91 -4.98
N GLU A 163 -17.26 -4.05 -5.93
CA GLU A 163 -18.04 -2.84 -5.62
C GLU A 163 -19.40 -3.20 -4.98
N PHE A 164 -19.98 -2.37 -4.12
CA PHE A 164 -19.53 -1.03 -3.69
C PHE A 164 -18.39 -1.11 -2.66
N PHE A 165 -17.25 -0.51 -3.00
CA PHE A 165 -16.14 -0.26 -2.09
C PHE A 165 -16.34 1.09 -1.41
N ASP A 166 -16.60 1.06 -0.10
CA ASP A 166 -16.92 2.25 0.69
C ASP A 166 -15.67 3.10 1.00
N ILE A 167 -15.16 3.75 -0.03
CA ILE A 167 -14.07 4.72 -0.01
C ILE A 167 -14.55 6.06 -0.58
N PRO A 168 -13.95 7.20 -0.16
CA PRO A 168 -14.18 8.46 -0.85
C PRO A 168 -13.77 8.34 -2.33
N THR A 169 -14.28 9.25 -3.16
CA THR A 169 -13.82 9.36 -4.55
C THR A 169 -12.29 9.50 -4.58
N PRO A 170 -11.58 8.60 -5.29
CA PRO A 170 -10.13 8.70 -5.47
C PRO A 170 -9.69 9.98 -6.17
N ASP A 171 -8.45 10.40 -5.93
CA ASP A 171 -7.82 11.46 -6.70
C ASP A 171 -7.56 10.96 -8.14
N ASP A 172 -7.01 9.74 -8.27
CA ASP A 172 -6.90 9.00 -9.53
C ASP A 172 -7.43 7.57 -9.39
N LEU A 173 -8.11 7.10 -10.43
CA LEU A 173 -8.39 5.69 -10.65
C LEU A 173 -7.39 5.15 -11.68
N VAL A 174 -6.45 4.32 -11.22
CA VAL A 174 -5.37 3.77 -12.05
C VAL A 174 -5.74 2.41 -12.62
N PHE A 175 -6.32 1.54 -11.78
CA PHE A 175 -6.69 0.19 -12.17
C PHE A 175 -8.14 -0.15 -11.81
N ILE A 176 -8.80 -0.92 -12.69
CA ILE A 176 -10.07 -1.60 -12.43
C ILE A 176 -9.86 -3.09 -12.61
N SER A 177 -10.31 -3.89 -11.66
CA SER A 177 -10.33 -5.35 -11.78
C SER A 177 -11.69 -5.82 -12.27
N SER A 178 -11.69 -6.87 -13.09
CA SER A 178 -12.87 -7.68 -13.40
C SER A 178 -12.61 -9.13 -13.02
N PHE A 179 -13.60 -9.76 -12.38
CA PHE A 179 -13.49 -11.13 -11.88
C PHE A 179 -14.38 -12.09 -12.66
N THR A 180 -14.08 -13.39 -12.56
CA THR A 180 -14.80 -14.44 -13.27
C THR A 180 -16.28 -14.50 -12.86
N GLY A 181 -16.59 -14.22 -11.59
CA GLY A 181 -17.96 -14.11 -11.10
C GLY A 181 -18.78 -12.92 -11.63
N GLY A 182 -18.15 -11.98 -12.34
CA GLY A 182 -18.80 -10.83 -12.97
C GLY A 182 -18.70 -9.52 -12.18
N GLU A 183 -18.09 -9.55 -10.99
CA GLU A 183 -17.81 -8.35 -10.22
C GLU A 183 -16.71 -7.49 -10.84
N VAL A 184 -16.75 -6.20 -10.52
CA VAL A 184 -15.69 -5.24 -10.81
C VAL A 184 -15.26 -4.54 -9.53
N PHE A 185 -14.03 -4.01 -9.53
CA PHE A 185 -13.47 -3.33 -8.37
C PHE A 185 -12.52 -2.21 -8.79
N ARG A 186 -12.58 -1.05 -8.12
CA ARG A 186 -11.56 0.00 -8.25
C ARG A 186 -10.27 -0.44 -7.55
N SER A 187 -9.51 -1.31 -8.22
CA SER A 187 -8.39 -2.08 -7.65
C SER A 187 -7.06 -1.35 -7.56
N GLY A 188 -6.97 -0.14 -8.12
CA GLY A 188 -5.79 0.71 -7.98
C GLY A 188 -6.19 2.16 -7.93
N VAL A 189 -6.09 2.78 -6.75
CA VAL A 189 -6.59 4.15 -6.52
C VAL A 189 -5.62 4.97 -5.68
N THR A 190 -5.57 6.27 -5.93
CA THR A 190 -4.70 7.21 -5.23
C THR A 190 -5.48 8.19 -4.36
N PHE A 191 -4.85 8.68 -3.30
CA PHE A 191 -5.35 9.77 -2.47
C PHE A 191 -4.20 10.65 -1.97
N THR A 192 -4.50 11.91 -1.71
CA THR A 192 -3.60 12.85 -1.03
C THR A 192 -4.16 13.18 0.34
N ARG A 193 -3.32 13.14 1.37
CA ARG A 193 -3.68 13.52 2.74
C ARG A 193 -2.55 14.30 3.39
N GLY A 194 -2.82 15.55 3.75
CA GLY A 194 -1.75 16.47 4.12
C GLY A 194 -0.75 16.59 2.98
N ARG A 195 0.51 16.23 3.23
CA ARG A 195 1.57 16.15 2.22
C ARG A 195 1.84 14.73 1.72
N GLY A 196 1.22 13.72 2.34
CA GLY A 196 1.42 12.32 2.00
C GLY A 196 0.60 11.90 0.79
N LYS A 197 1.16 10.96 0.04
CA LYS A 197 0.52 10.29 -1.09
C LYS A 197 0.18 8.87 -0.69
N ILE A 198 -1.05 8.47 -0.94
CA ILE A 198 -1.58 7.15 -0.61
C ILE A 198 -1.91 6.43 -1.90
N PHE A 199 -1.47 5.17 -2.04
CA PHE A 199 -1.88 4.28 -3.11
C PHE A 199 -2.48 3.00 -2.51
N TYR A 200 -3.71 2.67 -2.90
CA TYR A 200 -4.30 1.37 -2.57
C TYR A 200 -4.23 0.46 -3.80
N PHE A 201 -3.74 -0.77 -3.60
CA PHE A 201 -3.68 -1.79 -4.64
C PHE A 201 -4.28 -3.12 -4.14
N SER A 202 -5.30 -3.60 -4.84
CA SER A 202 -6.15 -4.72 -4.41
C SER A 202 -5.49 -6.11 -4.47
N PRO A 203 -4.71 -6.49 -5.50
CA PRO A 203 -4.22 -7.86 -5.58
C PRO A 203 -3.24 -8.20 -4.46
N GLY A 204 -3.49 -9.29 -3.73
CA GLY A 204 -2.53 -9.81 -2.77
C GLY A 204 -3.08 -10.66 -1.61
N ASP A 205 -4.05 -11.54 -1.85
CA ASP A 205 -4.47 -12.52 -0.82
C ASP A 205 -3.33 -13.49 -0.51
N GLN A 206 -3.27 -13.90 0.77
CA GLN A 206 -2.24 -14.76 1.35
C GLN A 206 -2.20 -16.18 0.77
N GLU A 207 -3.31 -16.69 0.24
CA GLU A 207 -3.42 -18.07 -0.27
C GLU A 207 -2.85 -18.22 -1.68
N TYR A 208 -2.51 -17.12 -2.35
CA TYR A 208 -2.04 -17.11 -3.73
C TYR A 208 -0.67 -16.42 -3.87
N PRO A 209 0.19 -16.86 -4.80
CA PRO A 209 1.55 -16.34 -5.00
C PRO A 209 1.59 -14.98 -5.73
N VAL A 210 0.66 -14.07 -5.43
CA VAL A 210 0.42 -12.82 -6.18
C VAL A 210 1.63 -11.88 -6.13
N TYR A 211 2.35 -11.82 -5.01
CA TYR A 211 3.54 -10.96 -4.85
C TYR A 211 4.78 -11.46 -5.58
N PHE A 212 4.73 -12.66 -6.18
CA PHE A 212 5.75 -13.15 -7.12
C PHE A 212 5.43 -12.78 -8.58
N HIS A 213 4.24 -12.24 -8.87
CA HIS A 213 3.85 -11.89 -10.23
C HIS A 213 4.65 -10.67 -10.75
N PRO A 214 5.34 -10.75 -11.90
CA PRO A 214 6.23 -9.67 -12.37
C PRO A 214 5.55 -8.30 -12.53
N GLN A 215 4.31 -8.30 -13.05
CA GLN A 215 3.55 -7.05 -13.21
C GLN A 215 3.09 -6.47 -11.86
N VAL A 216 2.82 -7.32 -10.85
CA VAL A 216 2.48 -6.84 -9.50
C VAL A 216 3.72 -6.20 -8.87
N ARG A 217 4.89 -6.86 -8.95
CA ARG A 217 6.18 -6.29 -8.51
C ARG A 217 6.45 -4.94 -9.18
N ARG A 218 6.21 -4.82 -10.48
CA ARG A 218 6.35 -3.56 -11.23
C ARG A 218 5.40 -2.47 -10.73
N VAL A 219 4.12 -2.78 -10.50
CA VAL A 219 3.13 -1.83 -9.98
C VAL A 219 3.56 -1.33 -8.59
N LEU A 220 3.97 -2.22 -7.69
CA LEU A 220 4.43 -1.82 -6.36
C LEU A 220 5.68 -0.95 -6.42
N ALA A 221 6.65 -1.30 -7.27
CA ALA A 221 7.87 -0.52 -7.48
C ALA A 221 7.57 0.90 -8.02
N ASN A 222 6.66 1.02 -8.99
CA ASN A 222 6.22 2.31 -9.51
C ASN A 222 5.43 3.09 -8.45
N GLY A 223 4.60 2.40 -7.66
CA GLY A 223 3.87 2.94 -6.51
C GLY A 223 4.81 3.57 -5.49
N VAL A 224 5.91 2.89 -5.14
CA VAL A 224 6.94 3.42 -4.24
C VAL A 224 7.57 4.70 -4.78
N ARG A 225 7.97 4.71 -6.05
CA ARG A 225 8.55 5.91 -6.69
C ARG A 225 7.54 7.07 -6.73
N TRP A 226 6.27 6.79 -7.04
CA TRP A 226 5.21 7.80 -7.10
C TRP A 226 4.89 8.37 -5.71
N ALA A 227 4.84 7.51 -4.70
CA ALA A 227 4.50 7.85 -3.32
C ALA A 227 5.65 8.56 -2.56
N ALA A 228 6.84 8.64 -3.17
CA ALA A 228 7.99 9.32 -2.60
C ALA A 228 7.63 10.74 -2.10
N PRO A 229 8.10 11.13 -0.90
CA PRO A 229 7.92 12.47 -0.36
C PRO A 229 8.47 13.54 -1.31
N VAL A 230 7.79 14.68 -1.38
CA VAL A 230 8.33 15.86 -2.08
C VAL A 230 9.49 16.43 -1.26
N ALA A 231 10.52 16.94 -1.92
CA ALA A 231 11.69 17.52 -1.27
C ALA A 231 11.30 18.62 -0.26
N GLY A 232 11.82 18.52 0.97
CA GLY A 232 11.56 19.47 2.06
C GLY A 232 11.41 18.75 3.41
N ALA A 233 11.12 19.53 4.46
CA ALA A 233 10.84 18.98 5.78
C ALA A 233 9.49 18.25 5.79
N ARG A 234 9.48 17.04 6.34
CA ARG A 234 8.25 16.28 6.59
C ARG A 234 7.56 16.81 7.83
N THR A 235 6.58 17.68 7.63
CA THR A 235 5.82 18.34 8.70
C THR A 235 4.36 18.36 8.30
N ALA A 236 3.49 17.87 9.18
CA ALA A 236 2.06 17.93 8.95
C ALA A 236 1.60 19.40 8.80
N PRO A 237 0.56 19.68 7.99
CA PRO A 237 -0.01 21.03 7.94
C PRO A 237 -0.54 21.45 9.32
N GLU A 238 -0.14 22.63 9.78
CA GLU A 238 -0.55 23.20 11.07
C GLU A 238 -1.36 24.49 10.88
N VAL A 239 -2.11 24.86 11.92
CA VAL A 239 -2.80 26.15 11.97
C VAL A 239 -1.78 27.26 12.20
N SER A 240 -1.70 28.21 11.25
CA SER A 240 -0.82 29.38 11.35
C SER A 240 -1.62 30.68 11.27
N ASN A 241 -1.21 31.70 12.02
CA ASN A 241 -1.73 33.07 11.91
C ASN A 241 -0.60 34.01 11.43
N PRO A 242 -0.29 34.06 10.12
CA PRO A 242 0.80 34.87 9.60
C PRO A 242 0.49 36.37 9.66
N ASP A 243 1.52 37.19 9.86
CA ASP A 243 1.40 38.64 9.77
C ASP A 243 0.94 39.08 8.38
N ALA A 244 0.18 40.20 8.31
CA ALA A 244 -0.25 40.77 7.05
C ALA A 244 0.96 41.21 6.20
N GLY A 245 1.22 40.50 5.10
CA GLY A 245 2.32 40.80 4.19
C GLY A 245 2.09 42.11 3.40
N VAL A 246 3.19 42.83 3.11
CA VAL A 246 3.20 43.90 2.11
C VAL A 246 3.47 43.25 0.75
N TRP A 247 2.41 43.01 -0.02
CA TRP A 247 2.53 42.45 -1.37
C TRP A 247 2.87 43.56 -2.37
N PRO A 248 3.92 43.41 -3.19
CA PRO A 248 4.19 44.35 -4.27
C PRO A 248 2.95 44.48 -5.16
N ARG A 249 2.60 45.72 -5.53
CA ARG A 249 1.56 45.98 -6.53
C ARG A 249 2.06 45.66 -7.93
#